data_AF-A0AA93BLD9-F1
#
_entry.id   AF-A0AA93BLD9-F1
#
_cell.length_a   1.000
_cell.length_b   1.000
_cell.length_c   1.000
_cell.angle_alpha   90.00
_cell.angle_beta   90.00
_cell.angle_gamma   90.00
#
_symmetry.space_group_name_H-M   'P 1'
#
loop_
_entity.id
_entity.type
_entity.pdbx_description
1 polymer ?
#
loop_
_entity_poly.entity_id
_entity_poly.type
_entity_poly.pdbx_seq_one_letter_code
_entity_poly.pdbx_strand_id
1 'polypeptide(L)'
;MNYNALTAKSVEIIGKCLEQCLCTKKNSFVADLFGNISPFDEEFYTSSLVDSKIVEDRFVDALVNASITNDCDAFKKYLSEILVEAEGHECDIKKAGAEWVQMYACDTPTCFRDYAAYLEQAEKFAKIEESFFRQFCNTRKHGRKMWNSAGAPIRHDLHKSSSVCSDNYSISLYTLKQCAGKDAMQIFGLYKRIIFCFLRTYRYAQAIDLYAQSLHSNPIQARIILNKNIEQAFFDLKIQDANNIDKDMIDLAKRKIDAQMLNSIYNKTIMDLAPFYYHYITTGQFPWFSILLKDKENHYGKLTEIEHNIFKEIKDPMLREKAALNTRKLIYNFAKLQKTKYEGCNHQMKTLTDGEVLAFMVEDMDNSVMVNYPMKKLLRDYFCKLRNQEADADVNKIYKAFNYAKNNMSDHDNKKKAFDEKVKEILDS
;
A
#
# COMPACT_ATOMS: atom_id res chain seq x y z
N MET A 1 9.93 -8.02 2.09
CA MET A 1 8.51 -8.25 1.74
C MET A 1 8.15 -7.33 0.59
N ASN A 2 7.49 -7.85 -0.45
CA ASN A 2 7.15 -7.12 -1.66
C ASN A 2 5.91 -6.24 -1.41
N TYR A 3 5.92 -4.98 -1.82
CA TYR A 3 4.91 -3.98 -1.45
C TYR A 3 3.53 -4.24 -2.09
N ASN A 4 3.52 -4.89 -3.27
CA ASN A 4 2.32 -5.40 -3.92
C ASN A 4 1.68 -6.59 -3.19
N ALA A 5 2.36 -7.18 -2.20
CA ALA A 5 1.81 -8.23 -1.35
C ALA A 5 1.08 -7.67 -0.11
N LEU A 6 1.00 -6.34 0.03
CA LEU A 6 0.47 -5.64 1.20
C LEU A 6 -0.72 -4.75 0.91
N THR A 7 -1.09 -4.59 -0.37
CA THR A 7 -2.38 -4.01 -0.72
C THR A 7 -3.49 -4.91 -0.18
N ALA A 8 -4.19 -4.36 0.83
CA ALA A 8 -5.55 -4.70 1.22
C ALA A 8 -5.73 -6.07 1.89
N LYS A 9 -5.12 -6.30 3.07
CA LYS A 9 -5.23 -7.59 3.81
C LYS A 9 -6.68 -8.02 4.04
N SER A 10 -7.63 -7.09 4.20
CA SER A 10 -9.08 -7.34 4.23
C SER A 10 -9.65 -7.83 2.91
N VAL A 11 -9.38 -7.16 1.78
CA VAL A 11 -9.70 -7.67 0.43
C VAL A 11 -8.95 -8.95 0.10
N GLU A 12 -7.75 -9.15 0.62
CA GLU A 12 -7.00 -10.38 0.43
C GLU A 12 -7.65 -11.52 1.23
N ILE A 13 -8.04 -11.27 2.48
CA ILE A 13 -8.74 -12.22 3.36
C ILE A 13 -10.11 -12.56 2.74
N ILE A 14 -10.95 -11.56 2.49
CA ILE A 14 -12.33 -11.74 2.02
C ILE A 14 -12.36 -12.06 0.50
N GLY A 15 -11.42 -11.54 -0.28
CA GLY A 15 -11.33 -11.74 -1.72
C GLY A 15 -10.66 -13.03 -2.14
N LYS A 16 -9.70 -13.55 -1.37
CA LYS A 16 -9.30 -14.95 -1.57
C LYS A 16 -10.47 -15.88 -1.28
N CYS A 17 -11.26 -15.61 -0.23
CA CYS A 17 -12.50 -16.35 0.01
C CYS A 17 -13.41 -16.32 -1.23
N LEU A 18 -13.65 -15.16 -1.85
CA LEU A 18 -14.60 -15.06 -2.97
C LEU A 18 -14.10 -15.40 -4.37
N GLU A 19 -12.83 -15.11 -4.67
CA GLU A 19 -12.16 -15.63 -5.87
C GLU A 19 -12.24 -17.17 -5.88
N GLN A 20 -12.17 -17.78 -4.69
CA GLN A 20 -12.33 -19.22 -4.49
C GLN A 20 -13.81 -19.68 -4.45
N CYS A 21 -14.76 -18.87 -3.95
CA CYS A 21 -16.21 -19.16 -3.95
C CYS A 21 -16.83 -19.19 -5.36
N LEU A 22 -16.41 -18.29 -6.25
CA LEU A 22 -17.06 -18.08 -7.55
C LEU A 22 -16.21 -18.47 -8.77
N CYS A 23 -14.94 -18.86 -8.58
CA CYS A 23 -14.01 -19.19 -9.67
C CYS A 23 -13.89 -18.08 -10.74
N THR A 24 -14.09 -16.81 -10.39
CA THR A 24 -13.95 -15.70 -11.34
C THR A 24 -12.49 -15.25 -11.40
N LYS A 25 -11.73 -15.75 -12.38
CA LYS A 25 -10.30 -15.44 -12.53
C LYS A 25 -9.95 -13.98 -12.86
N LYS A 26 -10.92 -13.11 -13.18
CA LYS A 26 -10.66 -11.70 -13.50
C LYS A 26 -11.89 -10.85 -13.25
N ASN A 27 -11.82 -9.95 -12.28
CA ASN A 27 -12.71 -8.79 -12.22
C ASN A 27 -11.90 -7.54 -12.57
N SER A 28 -11.40 -7.46 -13.82
CA SER A 28 -10.78 -6.24 -14.34
C SER A 28 -11.80 -5.12 -14.61
N PHE A 29 -13.06 -5.49 -14.87
CA PHE A 29 -14.16 -4.54 -15.11
C PHE A 29 -14.58 -3.74 -13.86
N VAL A 30 -14.25 -4.27 -12.69
CA VAL A 30 -14.68 -3.73 -11.40
C VAL A 30 -13.80 -2.55 -10.99
N ALA A 31 -12.50 -2.56 -11.29
CA ALA A 31 -11.58 -1.45 -11.02
C ALA A 31 -11.92 -0.16 -11.80
N ASP A 32 -12.43 -0.28 -13.04
CA ASP A 32 -12.78 0.88 -13.88
C ASP A 32 -14.10 1.56 -13.45
N LEU A 33 -14.99 0.86 -12.73
CA LEU A 33 -16.25 1.41 -12.23
C LEU A 33 -16.06 2.30 -10.98
N PHE A 34 -14.92 2.18 -10.31
CA PHE A 34 -14.69 2.72 -8.95
C PHE A 34 -13.98 4.06 -8.90
N GLY A 35 -13.58 4.63 -10.05
CA GLY A 35 -13.01 5.97 -10.10
C GLY A 35 -14.00 7.09 -9.72
N ASN A 36 -15.31 6.82 -9.70
CA ASN A 36 -16.35 7.86 -9.65
C ASN A 36 -17.49 7.63 -8.64
N ILE A 37 -17.47 6.58 -7.80
CA ILE A 37 -18.61 6.21 -6.92
C ILE A 37 -18.14 5.99 -5.47
N SER A 38 -18.89 6.54 -4.52
CA SER A 38 -18.64 6.41 -3.07
C SER A 38 -18.83 4.97 -2.59
N PRO A 39 -17.96 4.43 -1.70
CA PRO A 39 -18.12 3.09 -1.10
C PRO A 39 -19.40 2.94 -0.24
N PHE A 40 -20.07 4.06 0.05
CA PHE A 40 -21.31 4.13 0.84
C PHE A 40 -22.59 4.00 0.02
N ASP A 41 -22.50 4.01 -1.31
CA ASP A 41 -23.70 3.93 -2.14
C ASP A 41 -24.35 2.55 -2.03
N GLU A 42 -25.64 2.46 -1.71
CA GLU A 42 -26.34 1.19 -1.50
C GLU A 42 -26.38 0.35 -2.80
N GLU A 43 -26.37 1.03 -3.96
CA GLU A 43 -26.31 0.41 -5.29
C GLU A 43 -24.96 -0.29 -5.55
N PHE A 44 -23.89 0.11 -4.85
CA PHE A 44 -22.52 -0.34 -5.06
C PHE A 44 -22.32 -1.84 -4.75
N TYR A 45 -22.82 -2.31 -3.60
CA TYR A 45 -22.65 -3.71 -3.16
C TYR A 45 -23.85 -4.60 -3.48
N THR A 46 -24.96 -4.05 -4.02
CA THR A 46 -26.20 -4.79 -4.31
C THR A 46 -26.34 -5.30 -5.75
N SER A 47 -25.38 -5.01 -6.65
CA SER A 47 -25.45 -5.42 -8.06
C SER A 47 -25.55 -6.95 -8.28
N SER A 48 -26.52 -7.36 -9.11
CA SER A 48 -27.04 -8.72 -9.34
C SER A 48 -26.14 -9.68 -10.14
N LEU A 49 -24.82 -9.51 -10.13
CA LEU A 49 -23.88 -10.26 -11.00
C LEU A 49 -23.74 -11.77 -10.72
N VAL A 50 -24.55 -12.36 -9.81
CA VAL A 50 -24.53 -13.80 -9.57
C VAL A 50 -25.61 -14.46 -10.38
N ASP A 51 -25.19 -15.27 -11.35
CA ASP A 51 -26.11 -16.15 -12.05
C ASP A 51 -26.69 -17.17 -11.05
N SER A 52 -28.00 -17.05 -10.78
CA SER A 52 -28.71 -17.95 -9.87
C SER A 52 -28.61 -19.41 -10.31
N LYS A 53 -28.40 -19.68 -11.60
CA LYS A 53 -28.21 -21.02 -12.15
C LYS A 53 -26.88 -21.62 -11.74
N ILE A 54 -25.81 -20.82 -11.72
CA ILE A 54 -24.50 -21.25 -11.22
C ILE A 54 -24.62 -21.67 -9.74
N VAL A 55 -25.27 -20.85 -8.92
CA VAL A 55 -25.45 -21.13 -7.48
C VAL A 55 -26.26 -22.40 -7.26
N GLU A 56 -27.30 -22.61 -8.06
CA GLU A 56 -28.15 -23.81 -8.04
C GLU A 56 -27.37 -25.07 -8.41
N ASP A 57 -26.62 -25.05 -9.51
CA ASP A 57 -25.87 -26.21 -10.00
C ASP A 57 -24.75 -26.61 -9.02
N ARG A 58 -24.07 -25.63 -8.42
CA ARG A 58 -23.06 -25.86 -7.37
C ARG A 58 -23.66 -26.47 -6.12
N PHE A 59 -24.85 -26.01 -5.71
CA PHE A 59 -25.56 -26.57 -4.58
C PHE A 59 -25.96 -28.03 -4.84
N VAL A 60 -26.51 -28.32 -6.03
CA VAL A 60 -26.86 -29.70 -6.43
C VAL A 60 -25.63 -30.61 -6.42
N ASP A 61 -24.52 -30.17 -7.03
CA ASP A 61 -23.28 -30.94 -7.03
C ASP A 61 -22.75 -31.19 -5.62
N ALA A 62 -22.89 -30.21 -4.72
CA ALA A 62 -22.53 -30.35 -3.31
C ALA A 62 -23.40 -31.34 -2.55
N LEU A 63 -24.72 -31.34 -2.77
CA LEU A 63 -25.60 -32.35 -2.19
C LEU A 63 -25.21 -33.76 -2.65
N VAL A 64 -24.90 -33.93 -3.94
CA VAL A 64 -24.54 -35.23 -4.54
C VAL A 64 -23.17 -35.72 -4.07
N ASN A 65 -22.18 -34.84 -4.02
CA ASN A 65 -20.79 -35.22 -3.71
C ASN A 65 -20.49 -35.29 -2.21
N ALA A 66 -21.07 -34.43 -1.39
CA ALA A 66 -20.66 -34.29 0.01
C ALA A 66 -21.20 -35.37 0.95
N SER A 67 -22.03 -36.32 0.50
CA SER A 67 -22.64 -37.33 1.36
C SER A 67 -23.23 -36.71 2.64
N ILE A 68 -24.03 -35.64 2.49
CA ILE A 68 -24.67 -34.94 3.63
C ILE A 68 -25.56 -35.96 4.33
N THR A 69 -25.03 -36.58 5.38
CA THR A 69 -25.72 -37.60 6.20
C THR A 69 -26.55 -36.96 7.31
N ASN A 70 -26.60 -35.64 7.36
CA ASN A 70 -27.47 -34.95 8.30
C ASN A 70 -28.90 -35.11 7.82
N ASP A 71 -29.79 -35.36 8.77
CA ASP A 71 -31.21 -35.15 8.56
C ASP A 71 -31.45 -33.73 8.00
N CYS A 72 -32.44 -33.59 7.12
CA CYS A 72 -32.75 -32.33 6.43
C CYS A 72 -32.95 -31.18 7.43
N ASP A 73 -33.55 -31.46 8.59
CA ASP A 73 -33.76 -30.47 9.65
C ASP A 73 -32.45 -30.00 10.29
N ALA A 74 -31.51 -30.93 10.53
CA ALA A 74 -30.19 -30.59 11.07
C ALA A 74 -29.36 -29.75 10.08
N PHE A 75 -29.44 -30.05 8.78
CA PHE A 75 -28.75 -29.25 7.76
C PHE A 75 -29.37 -27.87 7.57
N LYS A 76 -30.71 -27.79 7.58
CA LYS A 76 -31.44 -26.51 7.55
C LYS A 76 -31.13 -25.64 8.76
N LYS A 77 -31.04 -26.23 9.95
CA LYS A 77 -30.65 -25.52 11.18
C LYS A 77 -29.24 -24.95 11.06
N TYR A 78 -28.27 -25.76 10.63
CA TYR A 78 -26.89 -25.32 10.40
C TYR A 78 -26.80 -24.13 9.45
N LEU A 79 -27.45 -24.20 8.28
CA LEU A 79 -27.42 -23.09 7.31
C LEU A 79 -28.10 -21.83 7.88
N SER A 80 -29.14 -21.99 8.70
CA SER A 80 -29.84 -20.87 9.33
C SER A 80 -28.95 -20.18 10.38
N GLU A 81 -28.19 -20.95 11.18
CA GLU A 81 -27.20 -20.42 12.15
C GLU A 81 -26.07 -19.69 11.43
N ILE A 82 -25.48 -20.28 10.39
CA ILE A 82 -24.44 -19.64 9.56
C ILE A 82 -24.94 -18.34 8.95
N LEU A 83 -26.17 -18.32 8.44
CA LEU A 83 -26.72 -17.12 7.82
C LEU A 83 -26.87 -15.97 8.83
N VAL A 84 -27.36 -16.26 10.05
CA VAL A 84 -27.49 -15.25 11.11
C VAL A 84 -26.13 -14.71 11.52
N GLU A 85 -25.13 -15.58 11.69
CA GLU A 85 -23.76 -15.16 12.00
C GLU A 85 -23.17 -14.31 10.87
N ALA A 86 -23.29 -14.75 9.62
CA ALA A 86 -22.78 -14.04 8.45
C ALA A 86 -23.42 -12.65 8.30
N GLU A 87 -24.75 -12.54 8.42
CA GLU A 87 -25.48 -11.27 8.36
C GLU A 87 -25.07 -10.33 9.52
N GLY A 88 -24.84 -10.87 10.72
CA GLY A 88 -24.33 -10.12 11.87
C GLY A 88 -22.94 -9.53 11.62
N HIS A 89 -22.00 -10.35 11.15
CA HIS A 89 -20.65 -9.87 10.84
C HIS A 89 -20.60 -8.96 9.59
N GLU A 90 -21.48 -9.16 8.60
CA GLU A 90 -21.68 -8.21 7.49
C GLU A 90 -22.09 -6.83 8.01
N CYS A 91 -22.96 -6.77 9.02
CA CYS A 91 -23.37 -5.51 9.64
C CYS A 91 -22.20 -4.86 10.39
N ASP A 92 -21.48 -5.63 11.22
CA ASP A 92 -20.37 -5.13 12.03
C ASP A 92 -19.22 -4.59 11.17
N ILE A 93 -18.85 -5.29 10.09
CA ILE A 93 -17.79 -4.84 9.17
C ILE A 93 -18.22 -3.59 8.39
N LYS A 94 -19.49 -3.50 7.98
CA LYS A 94 -20.04 -2.30 7.33
C LYS A 94 -20.05 -1.11 8.26
N LYS A 95 -20.40 -1.31 9.52
CA LYS A 95 -20.37 -0.26 10.54
C LYS A 95 -18.94 0.22 10.79
N ALA A 96 -18.00 -0.70 11.05
CA ALA A 96 -16.60 -0.36 11.29
C ALA A 96 -15.94 0.33 10.08
N GLY A 97 -16.21 -0.16 8.86
CA GLY A 97 -15.74 0.47 7.63
C GLY A 97 -16.37 1.85 7.41
N ALA A 98 -17.65 2.02 7.74
CA ALA A 98 -18.34 3.30 7.59
C ALA A 98 -17.84 4.36 8.56
N GLU A 99 -17.66 3.98 9.83
CA GLU A 99 -17.04 4.81 10.87
C GLU A 99 -15.64 5.23 10.42
N TRP A 100 -14.83 4.29 9.92
CA TRP A 100 -13.51 4.59 9.38
C TRP A 100 -13.56 5.60 8.22
N VAL A 101 -14.38 5.38 7.19
CA VAL A 101 -14.46 6.30 6.05
C VAL A 101 -15.03 7.67 6.45
N GLN A 102 -16.01 7.74 7.36
CA GLN A 102 -16.53 9.02 7.85
C GLN A 102 -15.50 9.80 8.65
N MET A 103 -14.81 9.13 9.59
CA MET A 103 -13.73 9.76 10.35
C MET A 103 -12.59 10.23 9.44
N TYR A 104 -12.32 9.46 8.40
CA TYR A 104 -11.36 9.81 7.36
C TYR A 104 -11.78 11.05 6.56
N ALA A 105 -13.02 11.08 6.05
CA ALA A 105 -13.55 12.20 5.27
C ALA A 105 -13.63 13.52 6.06
N CYS A 106 -13.67 13.44 7.40
CA CYS A 106 -13.78 14.60 8.29
C CYS A 106 -12.44 15.02 8.94
N ASP A 107 -11.28 14.53 8.48
CA ASP A 107 -9.95 14.93 9.01
C ASP A 107 -9.82 14.73 10.54
N THR A 108 -10.57 13.78 11.13
CA THR A 108 -10.62 13.62 12.58
C THR A 108 -9.45 12.76 13.11
N PRO A 109 -8.76 13.16 14.21
CA PRO A 109 -7.61 12.41 14.76
C PRO A 109 -7.92 10.98 15.22
N THR A 110 -9.21 10.65 15.37
CA THR A 110 -9.68 9.31 15.75
C THR A 110 -9.74 8.33 14.58
N CYS A 111 -9.62 8.77 13.33
CA CYS A 111 -9.74 7.91 12.14
C CYS A 111 -8.71 6.76 12.10
N PHE A 112 -7.64 6.86 12.88
CA PHE A 112 -6.58 5.86 13.02
C PHE A 112 -6.90 4.73 14.02
N ARG A 113 -7.98 4.83 14.81
CA ARG A 113 -8.44 3.73 15.69
C ARG A 113 -9.21 2.65 14.93
N ASP A 114 -9.79 2.97 13.78
CA ASP A 114 -10.92 2.18 13.26
C ASP A 114 -10.54 1.17 12.15
N TYR A 115 -9.39 1.33 11.47
CA TYR A 115 -9.02 0.34 10.44
C TYR A 115 -8.63 -1.02 11.04
N ALA A 116 -7.99 -1.04 12.21
CA ALA A 116 -7.70 -2.30 12.92
C ALA A 116 -9.00 -2.99 13.40
N ALA A 117 -9.99 -2.21 13.86
CA ALA A 117 -11.31 -2.73 14.20
C ALA A 117 -12.01 -3.31 12.97
N TYR A 118 -11.92 -2.63 11.81
CA TYR A 118 -12.39 -3.15 10.54
C TYR A 118 -11.68 -4.46 10.13
N LEU A 119 -10.35 -4.56 10.28
CA LEU A 119 -9.59 -5.79 10.02
C LEU A 119 -9.99 -6.93 10.95
N GLU A 120 -10.26 -6.65 12.23
CA GLU A 120 -10.75 -7.65 13.18
C GLU A 120 -12.12 -8.22 12.73
N GLN A 121 -13.02 -7.37 12.25
CA GLN A 121 -14.30 -7.81 11.71
C GLN A 121 -14.12 -8.62 10.42
N ALA A 122 -13.19 -8.25 9.55
CA ALA A 122 -12.84 -9.03 8.36
C ALA A 122 -12.32 -10.43 8.71
N GLU A 123 -11.48 -10.57 9.74
CA GLU A 123 -10.98 -11.86 10.21
C GLU A 123 -12.07 -12.74 10.83
N LYS A 124 -13.03 -12.16 11.57
CA LYS A 124 -14.19 -12.87 12.10
C LYS A 124 -15.08 -13.39 10.97
N PHE A 125 -15.35 -12.55 9.97
CA PHE A 125 -16.13 -12.92 8.79
C PHE A 125 -15.51 -14.10 8.02
N ALA A 126 -14.19 -14.09 7.83
CA ALA A 126 -13.47 -15.15 7.15
C ALA A 126 -13.59 -16.52 7.84
N LYS A 127 -13.69 -16.56 9.17
CA LYS A 127 -13.86 -17.83 9.91
C LYS A 127 -15.23 -18.48 9.68
N ILE A 128 -16.28 -17.66 9.54
CA ILE A 128 -17.64 -18.16 9.26
C ILE A 128 -17.71 -18.73 7.85
N GLU A 129 -17.07 -18.05 6.91
CA GLU A 129 -16.91 -18.53 5.53
C GLU A 129 -16.19 -19.89 5.49
N GLU A 130 -15.05 -20.02 6.17
CA GLU A 130 -14.32 -21.30 6.24
C GLU A 130 -15.20 -22.42 6.82
N SER A 131 -15.94 -22.11 7.89
CA SER A 131 -16.88 -23.04 8.52
C SER A 131 -17.96 -23.53 7.54
N PHE A 132 -18.56 -22.61 6.78
CA PHE A 132 -19.56 -22.91 5.76
C PHE A 132 -19.01 -23.86 4.67
N PHE A 133 -17.84 -23.55 4.10
CA PHE A 133 -17.28 -24.36 3.01
C PHE A 133 -16.81 -25.74 3.47
N ARG A 134 -16.35 -25.86 4.72
CA ARG A 134 -15.94 -27.16 5.30
C ARG A 134 -17.09 -28.17 5.26
N GLN A 135 -18.35 -27.74 5.39
CA GLN A 135 -19.52 -28.62 5.31
C GLN A 135 -19.73 -29.26 3.93
N PHE A 136 -19.22 -28.63 2.86
CA PHE A 136 -19.36 -29.08 1.48
C PHE A 136 -18.07 -29.70 0.91
N CYS A 137 -17.04 -29.88 1.74
CA CYS A 137 -15.79 -30.49 1.33
C CYS A 137 -15.91 -32.02 1.24
N ASN A 138 -15.33 -32.61 0.19
CA ASN A 138 -15.39 -34.04 -0.09
C ASN A 138 -14.46 -34.90 0.82
N THR A 139 -14.32 -34.53 2.09
CA THR A 139 -13.35 -35.11 3.04
C THR A 139 -13.66 -36.57 3.39
N ARG A 140 -14.89 -37.07 3.17
CA ARG A 140 -15.22 -38.48 3.39
C ARG A 140 -14.63 -39.43 2.33
N LYS A 141 -14.54 -39.04 1.06
CA LYS A 141 -13.83 -39.82 0.03
C LYS A 141 -12.33 -39.88 0.30
N HIS A 142 -11.76 -38.83 0.91
CA HIS A 142 -10.35 -38.72 1.25
C HIS A 142 -9.99 -39.12 2.70
N GLY A 143 -10.97 -39.44 3.54
CA GLY A 143 -10.75 -39.99 4.89
C GLY A 143 -9.94 -41.30 4.90
N ARG A 144 -9.80 -41.97 3.74
CA ARG A 144 -8.90 -43.12 3.54
C ARG A 144 -7.41 -42.74 3.31
N LYS A 145 -7.09 -41.46 3.11
CA LYS A 145 -5.73 -40.93 2.92
C LYS A 145 -5.52 -39.67 3.78
N MET A 146 -5.81 -39.75 5.07
CA MET A 146 -5.45 -38.67 6.02
C MET A 146 -3.93 -38.43 6.11
N TRP A 147 -3.15 -39.45 5.75
CA TRP A 147 -1.71 -39.44 5.82
C TRP A 147 -1.15 -39.83 4.44
N ASN A 148 -0.07 -39.16 4.02
CA ASN A 148 0.66 -39.60 2.84
C ASN A 148 1.43 -40.90 3.14
N SER A 149 2.09 -41.48 2.14
CA SER A 149 2.91 -42.70 2.30
C SER A 149 4.07 -42.55 3.29
N ALA A 150 4.39 -41.33 3.72
CA ALA A 150 5.41 -41.02 4.72
C ALA A 150 4.82 -40.69 6.11
N GLY A 151 3.51 -40.90 6.33
CA GLY A 151 2.86 -40.64 7.63
C GLY A 151 2.66 -39.16 7.97
N ALA A 152 2.82 -38.24 7.00
CA ALA A 152 2.55 -36.82 7.19
C ALA A 152 1.09 -36.48 6.82
N PRO A 153 0.44 -35.55 7.53
CA PRO A 153 -0.95 -35.21 7.27
C PRO A 153 -1.07 -34.57 5.89
N ILE A 154 -1.94 -35.10 5.03
CA ILE A 154 -2.23 -34.48 3.75
C ILE A 154 -3.12 -33.27 4.03
N ARG A 155 -2.54 -32.07 4.02
CA ARG A 155 -3.29 -30.82 4.10
C ARG A 155 -4.00 -30.60 2.77
N HIS A 156 -5.25 -31.03 2.70
CA HIS A 156 -6.13 -30.69 1.58
C HIS A 156 -6.56 -29.24 1.72
N ASP A 157 -6.49 -28.49 0.63
CA ASP A 157 -7.11 -27.19 0.51
C ASP A 157 -8.64 -27.39 0.53
N LEU A 158 -9.31 -26.86 1.56
CA LEU A 158 -10.75 -26.99 1.76
C LEU A 158 -11.52 -26.49 0.53
N HIS A 159 -11.01 -25.46 -0.15
CA HIS A 159 -11.72 -24.84 -1.26
C HIS A 159 -11.50 -25.60 -2.59
N LYS A 160 -10.31 -26.16 -2.83
CA LYS A 160 -10.08 -27.02 -4.03
C LYS A 160 -10.84 -28.34 -4.01
N SER A 161 -11.25 -28.78 -2.81
CA SER A 161 -11.93 -30.07 -2.60
C SER A 161 -13.43 -29.92 -2.27
N SER A 162 -13.94 -28.69 -2.28
CA SER A 162 -15.36 -28.36 -2.22
C SER A 162 -15.97 -28.34 -3.62
N SER A 163 -17.12 -28.98 -3.79
CA SER A 163 -17.93 -28.92 -5.02
C SER A 163 -18.40 -27.50 -5.35
N VAL A 164 -18.53 -26.66 -4.34
CA VAL A 164 -18.96 -25.25 -4.50
C VAL A 164 -17.87 -24.44 -5.21
N CYS A 165 -16.61 -24.70 -4.87
CA CYS A 165 -15.44 -23.92 -5.28
C CYS A 165 -14.62 -24.59 -6.39
N SER A 166 -15.08 -25.72 -6.95
CA SER A 166 -14.35 -26.50 -7.96
C SER A 166 -14.20 -25.73 -9.28
N ASP A 167 -13.00 -25.68 -9.86
CA ASP A 167 -12.76 -25.05 -11.18
C ASP A 167 -13.54 -25.75 -12.32
N ASN A 168 -13.97 -27.00 -12.13
CA ASN A 168 -14.70 -27.77 -13.12
C ASN A 168 -16.20 -27.48 -13.02
N TYR A 169 -16.65 -26.40 -13.66
CA TYR A 169 -18.06 -26.04 -13.78
C TYR A 169 -18.59 -26.31 -15.18
N SER A 170 -19.73 -27.00 -15.24
CA SER A 170 -20.55 -27.11 -16.44
C SER A 170 -22.00 -26.82 -16.07
N ILE A 171 -22.65 -25.90 -16.80
CA ILE A 171 -24.05 -25.57 -16.61
C ILE A 171 -24.89 -26.85 -16.79
N SER A 172 -25.66 -27.21 -15.77
CA SER A 172 -26.56 -28.36 -15.81
C SER A 172 -27.84 -28.02 -16.57
N LEU A 173 -28.31 -28.97 -17.38
CA LEU A 173 -29.61 -28.87 -18.06
C LEU A 173 -30.80 -29.07 -17.10
N TYR A 174 -30.56 -29.62 -15.91
CA TYR A 174 -31.59 -29.90 -14.91
C TYR A 174 -31.62 -28.84 -13.81
N THR A 175 -32.82 -28.53 -13.32
CA THR A 175 -33.07 -27.62 -12.20
C THR A 175 -33.32 -28.41 -10.92
N LEU A 176 -33.01 -27.82 -9.77
CA LEU A 176 -33.33 -28.32 -8.45
C LEU A 176 -34.84 -28.62 -8.33
N LYS A 177 -35.69 -27.81 -8.96
CA LYS A 177 -37.15 -28.05 -9.03
C LYS A 177 -37.52 -29.35 -9.75
N GLN A 178 -36.73 -29.76 -10.75
CA GLN A 178 -36.93 -31.02 -11.47
C GLN A 178 -36.37 -32.23 -10.72
N CYS A 179 -35.49 -32.02 -9.73
CA CYS A 179 -34.72 -33.08 -9.10
C CYS A 179 -34.92 -33.19 -7.58
N ALA A 180 -35.63 -32.26 -6.93
CA ALA A 180 -35.67 -32.18 -5.47
C ALA A 180 -37.04 -31.74 -4.90
N GLY A 181 -37.36 -32.22 -3.70
CA GLY A 181 -38.60 -31.93 -2.97
C GLY A 181 -38.63 -30.55 -2.29
N LYS A 182 -39.73 -30.25 -1.58
CA LYS A 182 -40.00 -28.95 -0.94
C LYS A 182 -38.89 -28.52 0.06
N ASP A 183 -38.32 -29.46 0.80
CA ASP A 183 -37.30 -29.16 1.81
C ASP A 183 -35.96 -28.78 1.18
N ALA A 184 -35.56 -29.44 0.09
CA ALA A 184 -34.35 -29.10 -0.65
C ALA A 184 -34.43 -27.68 -1.26
N MET A 185 -35.62 -27.26 -1.72
CA MET A 185 -35.85 -25.89 -2.18
C MET A 185 -35.69 -24.85 -1.07
N GLN A 186 -36.12 -25.15 0.16
CA GLN A 186 -35.94 -24.27 1.32
C GLN A 186 -34.47 -24.16 1.72
N ILE A 187 -33.76 -25.29 1.75
CA ILE A 187 -32.32 -25.37 2.06
C ILE A 187 -31.52 -24.60 0.99
N PHE A 188 -31.88 -24.73 -0.29
CA PHE A 188 -31.29 -23.93 -1.36
C PHE A 188 -31.52 -22.44 -1.18
N GLY A 189 -32.70 -22.02 -0.73
CA GLY A 189 -32.99 -20.62 -0.41
C GLY A 189 -32.04 -20.05 0.64
N LEU A 190 -31.76 -20.82 1.71
CA LEU A 190 -30.78 -20.44 2.74
C LEU A 190 -29.36 -20.38 2.18
N TYR A 191 -28.94 -21.42 1.45
CA TYR A 191 -27.63 -21.48 0.80
C TYR A 191 -27.39 -20.26 -0.11
N LYS A 192 -28.37 -19.93 -0.95
CA LYS A 192 -28.32 -18.78 -1.85
C LYS A 192 -28.11 -17.48 -1.07
N ARG A 193 -28.86 -17.27 0.03
CA ARG A 193 -28.72 -16.07 0.87
C ARG A 193 -27.33 -15.93 1.49
N ILE A 194 -26.75 -17.02 1.96
CA ILE A 194 -25.38 -17.04 2.52
C ILE A 194 -24.36 -16.59 1.46
N ILE A 195 -24.43 -17.17 0.26
CA ILE A 195 -23.52 -16.79 -0.85
C ILE A 195 -23.65 -15.30 -1.21
N PHE A 196 -24.87 -14.76 -1.24
CA PHE A 196 -25.07 -13.33 -1.47
C PHE A 196 -24.49 -12.47 -0.34
N CYS A 197 -24.68 -12.85 0.92
CA CYS A 197 -24.10 -12.13 2.07
C CYS A 197 -22.57 -12.04 1.97
N PHE A 198 -21.90 -13.15 1.64
CA PHE A 198 -20.45 -13.19 1.42
C PHE A 198 -20.03 -12.21 0.32
N LEU A 199 -20.70 -12.24 -0.82
CA LEU A 199 -20.40 -11.37 -1.95
C LEU A 199 -20.57 -9.88 -1.67
N ARG A 200 -21.67 -9.48 -1.03
CA ARG A 200 -21.91 -8.07 -0.69
C ARG A 200 -20.83 -7.56 0.25
N THR A 201 -20.48 -8.36 1.26
CA THR A 201 -19.47 -8.02 2.25
C THR A 201 -18.10 -7.78 1.63
N TYR A 202 -17.74 -8.60 0.64
CA TYR A 202 -16.49 -8.42 -0.08
C TYR A 202 -16.43 -7.22 -0.98
N ARG A 203 -17.49 -6.97 -1.74
CA ARG A 203 -17.53 -5.76 -2.57
C ARG A 203 -17.37 -4.53 -1.72
N TYR A 204 -18.08 -4.49 -0.59
CA TYR A 204 -17.91 -3.46 0.40
C TYR A 204 -16.45 -3.34 0.85
N ALA A 205 -15.81 -4.45 1.25
CA ALA A 205 -14.41 -4.44 1.66
C ALA A 205 -13.45 -3.97 0.56
N GLN A 206 -13.73 -4.33 -0.70
CA GLN A 206 -12.99 -3.88 -1.88
C GLN A 206 -13.10 -2.37 -2.11
N ALA A 207 -14.28 -1.80 -1.88
CA ALA A 207 -14.51 -0.37 -1.92
C ALA A 207 -13.64 0.37 -0.89
N ILE A 208 -13.65 -0.12 0.35
CA ILE A 208 -12.90 0.43 1.47
C ILE A 208 -11.40 0.44 1.17
N ASP A 209 -10.88 -0.68 0.67
CA ASP A 209 -9.45 -0.81 0.41
C ASP A 209 -8.99 -0.03 -0.84
N LEU A 210 -9.83 0.10 -1.86
CA LEU A 210 -9.56 0.99 -3.00
C LEU A 210 -9.57 2.47 -2.58
N TYR A 211 -10.52 2.83 -1.72
CA TYR A 211 -10.57 4.17 -1.14
C TYR A 211 -9.31 4.45 -0.32
N ALA A 212 -8.83 3.51 0.50
CA ALA A 212 -7.55 3.61 1.20
C ALA A 212 -6.35 3.75 0.24
N GLN A 213 -6.32 2.99 -0.86
CA GLN A 213 -5.26 3.04 -1.87
C GLN A 213 -5.20 4.37 -2.64
N SER A 214 -6.35 4.98 -2.94
CA SER A 214 -6.41 6.28 -3.64
C SER A 214 -5.66 7.41 -2.91
N LEU A 215 -5.40 7.22 -1.61
CA LEU A 215 -4.74 8.19 -0.74
C LEU A 215 -3.26 7.86 -0.55
N HIS A 216 -2.86 6.59 -0.70
CA HIS A 216 -1.46 6.20 -0.89
C HIS A 216 -0.84 6.91 -2.10
N SER A 217 -1.63 7.18 -3.15
CA SER A 217 -1.19 7.97 -4.31
C SER A 217 -1.09 9.48 -4.05
N ASN A 218 -1.50 9.99 -2.86
CA ASN A 218 -1.33 11.39 -2.48
C ASN A 218 -0.53 11.56 -1.15
N PRO A 219 0.80 11.35 -1.20
CA PRO A 219 1.69 11.49 -0.04
C PRO A 219 1.64 12.87 0.64
N ILE A 220 1.32 13.93 -0.11
CA ILE A 220 1.24 15.31 0.41
C ILE A 220 0.06 15.44 1.36
N GLN A 221 -1.12 15.00 0.93
CA GLN A 221 -2.31 15.03 1.77
C GLN A 221 -2.13 14.15 3.02
N ALA A 222 -1.56 12.95 2.84
CA ALA A 222 -1.23 12.06 3.96
C ALA A 222 -0.29 12.72 4.98
N ARG A 223 0.68 13.50 4.50
CA ARG A 223 1.62 14.24 5.35
C ARG A 223 0.95 15.39 6.11
N ILE A 224 0.04 16.13 5.47
CA ILE A 224 -0.73 17.20 6.14
C ILE A 224 -1.54 16.63 7.30
N ILE A 225 -2.23 15.51 7.05
CA ILE A 225 -3.02 14.82 8.06
C ILE A 225 -2.11 14.33 9.19
N LEU A 226 -0.98 13.69 8.86
CA LEU A 226 0.01 13.22 9.85
C LEU A 226 0.46 14.34 10.79
N ASN A 227 0.75 15.53 10.27
CA ASN A 227 1.16 16.67 11.10
C ASN A 227 0.08 17.06 12.13
N LYS A 228 -1.19 17.15 11.72
CA LYS A 228 -2.31 17.46 12.64
C LYS A 228 -2.40 16.43 13.78
N ASN A 229 -2.15 15.16 13.49
CA ASN A 229 -2.22 14.10 14.50
C ASN A 229 -1.02 14.11 15.45
N ILE A 230 0.16 14.47 14.95
CA ILE A 230 1.36 14.67 15.79
C ILE A 230 1.11 15.80 16.78
N GLU A 231 0.52 16.91 16.34
CA GLU A 231 0.13 18.03 17.21
C GLU A 231 -0.83 17.58 18.31
N GLN A 232 -1.88 16.81 17.96
CA GLN A 232 -2.81 16.25 18.95
C GLN A 232 -2.12 15.29 19.93
N ALA A 233 -1.28 14.38 19.44
CA ALA A 233 -0.54 13.46 20.30
C ALA A 233 0.39 14.19 21.27
N PHE A 234 1.00 15.30 20.83
CA PHE A 234 1.89 16.11 21.65
C PHE A 234 1.12 16.88 22.72
N PHE A 235 -0.07 17.39 22.36
CA PHE A 235 -1.00 17.96 23.32
C PHE A 235 -1.38 16.94 24.40
N ASP A 236 -1.78 15.73 24.01
CA ASP A 236 -2.17 14.66 24.94
C ASP A 236 -1.01 14.21 25.85
N LEU A 237 0.22 14.15 25.30
CA LEU A 237 1.44 13.84 26.04
C LEU A 237 2.02 15.02 26.82
N LYS A 238 1.41 16.20 26.72
CA LYS A 238 1.88 17.47 27.34
C LYS A 238 3.30 17.86 26.93
N ILE A 239 3.68 17.57 25.68
CA ILE A 239 4.94 18.02 25.08
C ILE A 239 4.76 19.47 24.62
N GLN A 240 5.50 20.40 25.25
CA GLN A 240 5.34 21.84 25.01
C GLN A 240 6.19 22.37 23.83
N ASP A 241 7.37 21.78 23.59
CA ASP A 241 8.25 22.17 22.50
C ASP A 241 8.55 20.97 21.59
N ALA A 242 7.90 20.94 20.43
CA ALA A 242 8.08 19.87 19.46
C ALA A 242 9.48 19.88 18.81
N ASN A 243 10.20 21.00 18.86
CA ASN A 243 11.53 21.13 18.25
C ASN A 243 12.64 20.70 19.22
N ASN A 244 12.32 20.51 20.50
CA ASN A 244 13.28 20.15 21.53
C ASN A 244 12.70 19.09 22.47
N ILE A 245 12.52 17.88 21.93
CA ILE A 245 11.98 16.75 22.68
C ILE A 245 13.07 16.18 23.59
N ASP A 246 12.70 15.90 24.85
CA ASP A 246 13.60 15.29 25.83
C ASP A 246 14.15 13.94 25.33
N LYS A 247 15.46 13.74 25.50
CA LYS A 247 16.17 12.52 25.15
C LYS A 247 15.62 11.30 25.87
N ASP A 248 15.18 11.46 27.12
CA ASP A 248 14.58 10.38 27.89
C ASP A 248 13.22 9.94 27.31
N MET A 249 12.45 10.88 26.76
CA MET A 249 11.22 10.58 26.03
C MET A 249 11.50 9.89 24.70
N ILE A 250 12.54 10.32 23.96
CA ILE A 250 12.96 9.67 22.71
C ILE A 250 13.36 8.22 22.99
N ASP A 251 14.17 7.97 24.02
CA ASP A 251 14.62 6.62 24.36
C ASP A 251 13.50 5.74 24.95
N LEU A 252 12.50 6.34 25.59
CA LEU A 252 11.25 5.64 25.94
C LEU A 252 10.46 5.27 24.67
N ALA A 253 10.31 6.19 23.72
CA ALA A 253 9.58 5.96 22.48
C ALA A 253 10.21 4.83 21.64
N LYS A 254 11.55 4.79 21.53
CA LYS A 254 12.28 3.70 20.86
C LYS A 254 11.97 2.32 21.47
N ARG A 255 11.75 2.25 22.79
CA ARG A 255 11.42 0.99 23.50
C ARG A 255 9.95 0.58 23.36
N LYS A 256 9.07 1.50 23.00
CA LYS A 256 7.62 1.28 22.86
C LYS A 256 7.19 0.92 21.43
N ILE A 257 8.08 1.13 20.46
CA ILE A 257 7.88 0.79 19.05
C ILE A 257 8.59 -0.54 18.75
N ASP A 258 7.98 -1.40 17.94
CA ASP A 258 8.61 -2.66 17.53
C ASP A 258 9.83 -2.42 16.62
N ALA A 259 10.77 -3.36 16.61
CA ALA A 259 12.05 -3.18 15.92
C ALA A 259 11.90 -2.98 14.39
N GLN A 260 10.90 -3.61 13.77
CA GLN A 260 10.67 -3.50 12.33
C GLN A 260 10.14 -2.11 11.96
N MET A 261 9.23 -1.58 12.78
CA MET A 261 8.72 -0.23 12.66
C MET A 261 9.81 0.80 12.95
N LEU A 262 10.57 0.62 14.01
CA LEU A 262 11.71 1.50 14.35
C LEU A 262 12.70 1.59 13.18
N ASN A 263 13.04 0.44 12.60
CA ASN A 263 13.89 0.37 11.42
C ASN A 263 13.28 1.07 10.20
N SER A 264 11.94 1.02 10.05
CA SER A 264 11.25 1.72 8.97
C SER A 264 11.27 3.23 9.16
N ILE A 265 11.07 3.72 10.39
CA ILE A 265 11.10 5.15 10.75
C ILE A 265 12.41 5.78 10.32
N TYR A 266 13.54 5.16 10.66
CA TYR A 266 14.85 5.75 10.39
C TYR A 266 15.39 5.52 8.96
N ASN A 267 14.84 4.57 8.20
CA ASN A 267 15.34 4.25 6.85
C ASN A 267 14.43 4.67 5.69
N LYS A 268 13.15 4.98 5.93
CA LYS A 268 12.22 5.46 4.89
C LYS A 268 12.03 6.95 4.99
N THR A 269 11.60 7.60 3.90
CA THR A 269 11.26 9.02 4.01
C THR A 269 9.99 9.22 4.84
N ILE A 270 9.84 10.35 5.52
CA ILE A 270 8.59 10.77 6.16
C ILE A 270 7.44 10.77 5.16
N MET A 271 7.70 11.18 3.91
CA MET A 271 6.72 11.11 2.82
C MET A 271 6.33 9.68 2.45
N ASP A 272 7.26 8.72 2.55
CA ASP A 272 6.98 7.29 2.38
C ASP A 272 6.31 6.67 3.62
N LEU A 273 6.56 7.23 4.80
CA LEU A 273 6.01 6.78 6.09
C LEU A 273 4.59 7.29 6.32
N ALA A 274 4.25 8.48 5.80
CA ALA A 274 2.92 9.07 6.00
C ALA A 274 1.79 8.20 5.44
N PRO A 275 1.91 7.58 4.25
CA PRO A 275 0.99 6.53 3.81
C PRO A 275 1.09 5.24 4.64
N PHE A 276 2.30 4.85 5.06
CA PHE A 276 2.54 3.64 5.87
C PHE A 276 1.84 3.66 7.24
N TYR A 277 1.66 4.86 7.79
CA TYR A 277 1.04 5.11 9.09
C TYR A 277 -0.38 4.52 9.19
N TYR A 278 -1.15 4.52 8.08
CA TYR A 278 -2.54 4.04 8.03
C TYR A 278 -2.71 2.54 8.30
N HIS A 279 -1.68 1.72 8.06
CA HIS A 279 -1.84 0.26 8.05
C HIS A 279 -1.10 -0.47 9.18
N TYR A 280 -0.14 0.17 9.84
CA TYR A 280 0.83 -0.55 10.68
C TYR A 280 0.98 -0.04 12.10
N ILE A 281 0.55 1.19 12.40
CA ILE A 281 0.76 1.77 13.73
C ILE A 281 -0.51 1.59 14.54
N THR A 282 -0.41 0.72 15.55
CA THR A 282 -1.51 0.54 16.51
C THR A 282 -1.71 1.82 17.32
N THR A 283 -2.94 2.07 17.76
CA THR A 283 -3.31 3.28 18.52
C THR A 283 -2.42 3.52 19.74
N GLY A 284 -2.02 2.45 20.45
CA GLY A 284 -1.14 2.55 21.62
C GLY A 284 0.31 2.90 21.29
N GLN A 285 0.73 2.67 20.03
CA GLN A 285 2.07 2.97 19.53
C GLN A 285 2.18 4.38 18.93
N PHE A 286 1.06 4.98 18.52
CA PHE A 286 1.08 6.25 17.80
C PHE A 286 1.77 7.41 18.55
N PRO A 287 1.51 7.66 19.85
CA PRO A 287 2.17 8.77 20.54
C PRO A 287 3.70 8.65 20.54
N TRP A 288 4.20 7.41 20.65
CA TRP A 288 5.64 7.11 20.58
C TRP A 288 6.19 7.28 19.17
N PHE A 289 5.44 6.85 18.16
CA PHE A 289 5.80 7.10 16.76
C PHE A 289 5.89 8.60 16.46
N SER A 290 4.93 9.40 16.94
CA SER A 290 4.92 10.86 16.77
C SER A 290 6.17 11.51 17.36
N ILE A 291 6.61 11.06 18.54
CA ILE A 291 7.88 11.50 19.15
C ILE A 291 9.06 11.18 18.23
N LEU A 292 9.17 9.94 17.75
CA LEU A 292 10.31 9.52 16.92
C LEU A 292 10.32 10.19 15.54
N LEU A 293 9.14 10.45 14.96
CA LEU A 293 9.04 11.13 13.68
C LEU A 293 9.47 12.59 13.80
N LYS A 294 9.09 13.25 14.90
CA LYS A 294 9.51 14.63 15.18
C LYS A 294 10.98 14.73 15.58
N ASP A 295 11.49 13.78 16.37
CA ASP A 295 12.93 13.64 16.66
C ASP A 295 13.74 13.57 15.36
N LYS A 296 13.29 12.74 14.42
CA LYS A 296 13.89 12.60 13.09
C LYS A 296 13.85 13.91 12.29
N GLU A 297 12.75 14.65 12.31
CA GLU A 297 12.67 15.99 11.69
C GLU A 297 13.63 16.99 12.31
N ASN A 298 13.71 17.01 13.63
CA ASN A 298 14.60 17.92 14.36
C ASN A 298 16.07 17.65 14.02
N HIS A 299 16.44 16.38 13.80
CA HIS A 299 17.76 15.98 13.31
C HIS A 299 18.06 16.47 11.88
N TYR A 300 17.06 16.85 11.09
CA TYR A 300 17.25 17.43 9.76
C TYR A 300 17.59 18.91 9.80
N GLY A 301 17.22 19.63 10.87
CA GLY A 301 17.42 21.07 10.95
C GLY A 301 16.72 21.79 9.80
N LYS A 302 17.46 22.61 9.05
CA LYS A 302 16.92 23.32 7.86
C LYS A 302 16.96 22.50 6.57
N LEU A 303 17.42 21.25 6.63
CA LEU A 303 17.52 20.38 5.46
C LEU A 303 16.18 19.69 5.20
N THR A 304 15.87 19.49 3.93
CA THR A 304 14.91 18.45 3.55
C THR A 304 15.49 17.08 3.91
N GLU A 305 14.62 16.09 4.13
CA GLU A 305 15.05 14.72 4.42
C GLU A 305 15.92 14.11 3.31
N ILE A 306 15.65 14.46 2.06
CA ILE A 306 16.45 14.04 0.91
C ILE A 306 17.85 14.66 0.98
N GLU A 307 17.96 15.96 1.28
CA GLU A 307 19.24 16.63 1.49
C GLU A 307 20.01 16.04 2.67
N HIS A 308 19.34 15.78 3.80
CA HIS A 308 19.98 15.14 4.95
C HIS A 308 20.59 13.79 4.56
N ASN A 309 19.91 12.99 3.75
CA ASN A 309 20.41 11.69 3.29
C ASN A 309 21.54 11.80 2.27
N ILE A 310 21.49 12.80 1.37
CA ILE A 310 22.56 13.05 0.38
C ILE A 310 23.84 13.52 1.07
N PHE A 311 23.73 14.42 2.04
CA PHE A 311 24.85 15.09 2.69
C PHE A 311 25.20 14.53 4.08
N LYS A 312 24.70 13.34 4.42
CA LYS A 312 24.85 12.72 5.76
C LYS A 312 26.30 12.54 6.22
N GLU A 313 27.24 12.38 5.28
CA GLU A 313 28.67 12.20 5.58
C GLU A 313 29.34 13.49 6.07
N ILE A 314 28.75 14.67 5.82
CA ILE A 314 29.22 15.93 6.41
C ILE A 314 28.81 15.95 7.87
N LYS A 315 29.75 15.68 8.78
CA LYS A 315 29.46 15.61 10.23
C LYS A 315 29.07 16.96 10.84
N ASP A 316 29.65 18.05 10.35
CA ASP A 316 29.34 19.41 10.81
C ASP A 316 27.99 19.87 10.25
N PRO A 317 26.99 20.16 11.11
CA PRO A 317 25.66 20.59 10.67
C PRO A 317 25.67 21.89 9.86
N MET A 318 26.53 22.87 10.19
CA MET A 318 26.60 24.15 9.48
C MET A 318 27.17 23.98 8.08
N LEU A 319 28.21 23.16 7.93
CA LEU A 319 28.77 22.83 6.62
C LEU A 319 27.76 22.02 5.79
N ARG A 320 27.00 21.13 6.43
CA ARG A 320 25.96 20.33 5.77
C ARG A 320 24.84 21.21 5.21
N GLU A 321 24.34 22.13 6.02
CA GLU A 321 23.33 23.11 5.59
C GLU A 321 23.85 23.99 4.44
N LYS A 322 25.10 24.45 4.53
CA LYS A 322 25.72 25.26 3.47
C LYS A 322 25.87 24.48 2.16
N ALA A 323 26.30 23.22 2.22
CA ALA A 323 26.44 22.37 1.03
C ALA A 323 25.09 22.17 0.34
N ALA A 324 24.03 21.82 1.09
CA ALA A 324 22.70 21.66 0.55
C ALA A 324 22.15 22.95 -0.08
N LEU A 325 22.33 24.09 0.59
CA LEU A 325 21.92 25.40 0.07
C LEU A 325 22.63 25.76 -1.24
N ASN A 326 23.95 25.55 -1.30
CA ASN A 326 24.74 25.79 -2.52
C ASN A 326 24.24 24.91 -3.66
N THR A 327 24.02 23.61 -3.42
CA THR A 327 23.47 22.70 -4.43
C THR A 327 22.10 23.17 -4.91
N ARG A 328 21.20 23.59 -4.01
CA ARG A 328 19.90 24.18 -4.40
C ARG A 328 20.07 25.41 -5.29
N LYS A 329 20.92 26.37 -4.90
CA LYS A 329 21.20 27.58 -5.70
C LYS A 329 21.65 27.21 -7.12
N LEU A 330 22.53 26.22 -7.27
CA LEU A 330 23.01 25.75 -8.57
C LEU A 330 21.90 25.08 -9.39
N ILE A 331 21.07 24.24 -8.77
CA ILE A 331 19.94 23.59 -9.46
C ILE A 331 18.90 24.63 -9.93
N TYR A 332 18.56 25.62 -9.11
CA TYR A 332 17.63 26.69 -9.51
C TYR A 332 18.21 27.58 -10.62
N ASN A 333 19.53 27.74 -10.67
CA ASN A 333 20.22 28.48 -11.73
C ASN A 333 20.74 27.57 -12.85
N PHE A 334 20.25 26.34 -12.98
CA PHE A 334 20.75 25.37 -13.96
C PHE A 334 20.70 25.88 -15.40
N ALA A 335 19.66 26.62 -15.77
CA ALA A 335 19.56 27.23 -17.11
C ALA A 335 20.63 28.29 -17.38
N LYS A 336 21.12 28.99 -16.33
CA LYS A 336 22.25 29.93 -16.46
C LYS A 336 23.56 29.16 -16.63
N LEU A 337 23.73 28.06 -15.91
CA LEU A 337 24.90 27.17 -16.05
C LEU A 337 24.96 26.55 -17.45
N GLN A 338 23.84 26.09 -18.00
CA GLN A 338 23.75 25.55 -19.36
C GLN A 338 24.15 26.60 -20.42
N LYS A 339 23.76 27.86 -20.23
CA LYS A 339 24.09 28.97 -21.14
C LYS A 339 25.54 29.47 -21.02
N THR A 340 26.33 28.89 -20.11
CA THR A 340 27.75 29.24 -19.96
C THR A 340 28.49 28.93 -21.25
N LYS A 341 29.12 29.97 -21.81
CA LYS A 341 29.89 29.86 -23.04
C LYS A 341 31.33 29.46 -22.73
N TYR A 342 31.88 28.57 -23.53
CA TYR A 342 33.28 28.18 -23.48
C TYR A 342 33.86 28.10 -24.89
N GLU A 343 35.17 28.22 -24.99
CA GLU A 343 35.90 28.08 -26.25
C GLU A 343 36.28 26.60 -26.48
N GLY A 344 35.75 26.02 -27.56
CA GLY A 344 36.08 24.66 -27.98
C GLY A 344 37.38 24.56 -28.78
N CYS A 345 37.82 23.33 -29.10
CA CYS A 345 39.10 23.06 -29.77
C CYS A 345 39.30 23.73 -31.15
N ASN A 346 38.24 24.28 -31.76
CA ASN A 346 38.28 24.99 -33.04
C ASN A 346 38.09 26.52 -32.88
N HIS A 347 38.32 27.10 -31.70
CA HIS A 347 38.02 28.51 -31.37
C HIS A 347 36.54 28.89 -31.57
N GLN A 348 35.66 27.88 -31.60
CA GLN A 348 34.21 28.09 -31.69
C GLN A 348 33.64 28.22 -30.29
N MET A 349 32.83 29.26 -30.09
CA MET A 349 32.07 29.43 -28.86
C MET A 349 30.95 28.39 -28.80
N LYS A 350 30.99 27.55 -27.78
CA LYS A 350 29.98 26.53 -27.47
C LYS A 350 29.37 26.79 -26.11
N THR A 351 28.25 26.13 -25.81
CA THR A 351 27.59 26.17 -24.50
C THR A 351 27.62 24.80 -23.85
N LEU A 352 27.58 24.76 -22.52
CA LEU A 352 27.51 23.49 -21.79
C LEU A 352 26.16 22.80 -22.04
N THR A 353 26.19 21.48 -22.18
CA THR A 353 25.00 20.64 -22.28
C THR A 353 24.47 20.29 -20.89
N ASP A 354 23.21 19.86 -20.81
CA ASP A 354 22.58 19.42 -19.54
C ASP A 354 23.40 18.31 -18.86
N GLY A 355 23.91 17.36 -19.64
CA GLY A 355 24.74 16.27 -19.13
C GLY A 355 26.06 16.76 -18.54
N GLU A 356 26.72 17.72 -19.19
CA GLU A 356 28.00 18.29 -18.73
C GLU A 356 27.82 19.12 -17.45
N VAL A 357 26.81 19.99 -17.40
CA VAL A 357 26.51 20.77 -16.18
C VAL A 357 26.21 19.84 -15.01
N LEU A 358 25.37 18.83 -15.21
CA LEU A 358 25.05 17.83 -14.19
C LEU A 358 26.28 17.08 -13.71
N ALA A 359 27.14 16.67 -14.64
CA ALA A 359 28.31 15.89 -14.32
C ALA A 359 29.35 16.70 -13.52
N PHE A 360 29.57 17.98 -13.87
CA PHE A 360 30.41 18.87 -13.06
C PHE A 360 29.81 19.19 -11.69
N MET A 361 28.49 19.41 -11.60
CA MET A 361 27.82 19.61 -10.30
C MET A 361 27.97 18.40 -9.38
N VAL A 362 27.82 17.18 -9.93
CA VAL A 362 28.01 15.93 -9.18
C VAL A 362 29.46 15.77 -8.77
N GLU A 363 30.40 16.02 -9.67
CA GLU A 363 31.83 15.94 -9.38
C GLU A 363 32.23 16.87 -8.24
N ASP A 364 31.73 18.12 -8.23
CA ASP A 364 31.95 19.05 -7.12
C ASP A 364 31.35 18.56 -5.81
N MET A 365 30.16 17.94 -5.85
CA MET A 365 29.54 17.32 -4.69
C MET A 365 30.36 16.12 -4.18
N ASP A 366 30.87 15.27 -5.08
CA ASP A 366 31.68 14.09 -4.73
C ASP A 366 33.04 14.49 -4.16
N ASN A 367 33.72 15.46 -4.79
CA ASN A 367 35.00 16.00 -4.33
C ASN A 367 34.88 16.68 -2.96
N SER A 368 33.71 17.24 -2.64
CA SER A 368 33.47 17.93 -1.37
C SER A 368 32.97 17.01 -0.25
N VAL A 369 32.30 15.88 -0.56
CA VAL A 369 31.49 15.14 0.42
C VAL A 369 31.53 13.60 0.30
N MET A 370 32.03 13.03 -0.80
CA MET A 370 31.80 11.62 -1.19
C MET A 370 30.32 11.22 -1.11
N VAL A 371 29.60 11.44 -2.21
CA VAL A 371 28.16 11.18 -2.29
C VAL A 371 27.92 9.69 -2.52
N ASN A 372 27.67 8.94 -1.44
CA ASN A 372 27.26 7.53 -1.50
C ASN A 372 25.78 7.33 -1.88
N TYR A 373 25.14 8.31 -2.53
CA TYR A 373 23.73 8.26 -2.91
C TYR A 373 23.55 7.74 -4.34
N PRO A 374 22.67 6.75 -4.61
CA PRO A 374 22.52 6.19 -5.95
C PRO A 374 22.17 7.27 -7.00
N MET A 375 22.98 7.41 -8.05
CA MET A 375 22.87 8.53 -9.00
C MET A 375 21.48 8.65 -9.65
N LYS A 376 20.90 7.53 -10.10
CA LYS A 376 19.55 7.55 -10.68
C LYS A 376 18.49 8.05 -9.67
N LYS A 377 18.69 7.75 -8.38
CA LYS A 377 17.86 8.22 -7.28
C LYS A 377 18.11 9.71 -6.99
N LEU A 378 19.37 10.17 -7.02
CA LEU A 378 19.73 11.59 -6.87
C LEU A 378 19.04 12.45 -7.94
N LEU A 379 19.11 12.01 -9.20
CA LEU A 379 18.49 12.74 -10.30
C LEU A 379 16.97 12.78 -10.18
N ARG A 380 16.33 11.63 -9.94
CA ARG A 380 14.86 11.55 -9.84
C ARG A 380 14.33 12.31 -8.62
N ASP A 381 14.87 12.02 -7.43
CA ASP A 381 14.26 12.43 -6.18
C ASP A 381 14.68 13.85 -5.76
N TYR A 382 15.78 14.39 -6.30
CA TYR A 382 16.31 15.69 -5.90
C TYR A 382 16.41 16.67 -7.08
N PHE A 383 17.18 16.35 -8.12
CA PHE A 383 17.41 17.27 -9.23
C PHE A 383 16.13 17.55 -10.05
N CYS A 384 15.47 16.51 -10.53
CA CYS A 384 14.27 16.59 -11.36
C CYS A 384 13.11 17.23 -10.60
N LYS A 385 12.91 16.87 -9.33
CA LYS A 385 11.88 17.48 -8.48
C LYS A 385 12.09 18.98 -8.29
N LEU A 386 13.31 19.42 -7.97
CA LEU A 386 13.62 20.85 -7.82
C LEU A 386 13.45 21.66 -9.11
N ARG A 387 13.49 20.98 -10.27
CA ARG A 387 13.25 21.59 -11.59
C ARG A 387 11.83 21.39 -12.12
N ASN A 388 10.92 20.79 -11.35
CA ASN A 388 9.56 20.43 -11.76
C ASN A 388 9.52 19.54 -13.03
N GLN A 389 10.43 18.56 -13.14
CA GLN A 389 10.54 17.63 -14.27
C GLN A 389 10.22 16.19 -13.81
N GLU A 390 8.93 15.83 -13.67
CA GLU A 390 8.54 14.61 -12.95
C GLU A 390 8.34 13.34 -13.81
N ALA A 391 8.44 13.40 -15.14
CA ALA A 391 8.21 12.22 -15.97
C ALA A 391 9.42 11.23 -15.94
N ASP A 392 9.17 9.94 -15.71
CA ASP A 392 10.21 8.89 -15.73
C ASP A 392 10.97 8.81 -17.07
N ALA A 393 10.33 9.19 -18.17
CA ALA A 393 10.97 9.31 -19.48
C ALA A 393 12.06 10.39 -19.49
N ASP A 394 11.83 11.51 -18.79
CA ASP A 394 12.77 12.62 -18.68
C ASP A 394 13.95 12.25 -17.76
N VAL A 395 13.69 11.52 -16.67
CA VAL A 395 14.75 11.02 -15.77
C VAL A 395 15.72 10.10 -16.51
N ASN A 396 15.21 9.15 -17.31
CA ASN A 396 16.07 8.24 -18.07
C ASN A 396 16.87 8.95 -19.17
N LYS A 397 16.28 9.96 -19.82
CA LYS A 397 16.98 10.80 -20.81
C LYS A 397 18.12 11.59 -20.17
N ILE A 398 17.85 12.24 -19.04
CA ILE A 398 18.83 13.02 -18.28
C ILE A 398 19.94 12.11 -17.76
N TYR A 399 19.61 10.93 -17.21
CA TYR A 399 20.60 9.97 -16.73
C TYR A 399 21.55 9.48 -17.84
N LYS A 400 21.03 9.24 -19.05
CA LYS A 400 21.86 8.89 -20.22
C LYS A 400 22.78 10.04 -20.61
N ALA A 401 22.28 11.27 -20.63
CA ALA A 401 23.09 12.46 -20.93
C ALA A 401 24.20 12.68 -19.89
N PHE A 402 23.89 12.53 -18.60
CA PHE A 402 24.86 12.57 -17.51
C PHE A 402 25.95 11.51 -17.67
N ASN A 403 25.60 10.24 -17.90
CA ASN A 403 26.60 9.18 -18.04
C ASN A 403 27.48 9.37 -19.27
N TYR A 404 26.89 9.82 -20.38
CA TYR A 404 27.65 10.16 -21.57
C TYR A 404 28.64 11.30 -21.30
N ALA A 405 28.20 12.37 -20.63
CA ALA A 405 29.09 13.48 -20.27
C ALA A 405 30.21 13.02 -19.32
N LYS A 406 29.86 12.34 -18.21
CA LYS A 406 30.81 11.84 -17.21
C LYS A 406 31.89 10.95 -17.81
N ASN A 407 31.54 10.05 -18.73
CA ASN A 407 32.50 9.14 -19.36
C ASN A 407 33.37 9.80 -20.44
N ASN A 408 32.98 10.98 -20.93
CA ASN A 408 33.71 11.75 -21.93
C ASN A 408 34.28 13.06 -21.35
N MET A 409 34.37 13.15 -20.02
CA MET A 409 34.71 14.38 -19.29
C MET A 409 36.17 14.47 -18.87
N SER A 410 36.95 13.40 -19.03
CA SER A 410 38.38 13.41 -18.71
C SER A 410 39.09 14.46 -19.59
N ASP A 411 39.36 15.61 -18.98
CA ASP A 411 40.20 16.72 -19.44
C ASP A 411 39.64 17.63 -20.56
N HIS A 412 38.55 18.34 -20.25
CA HIS A 412 38.21 19.59 -20.96
C HIS A 412 38.30 20.81 -20.03
N ASP A 413 39.54 21.24 -19.75
CA ASP A 413 39.87 22.37 -18.86
C ASP A 413 39.04 23.63 -19.12
N ASN A 414 38.80 23.97 -20.40
CA ASN A 414 38.01 25.14 -20.75
C ASN A 414 36.53 25.04 -20.33
N LYS A 415 35.94 23.83 -20.38
CA LYS A 415 34.55 23.62 -19.94
C LYS A 415 34.43 23.73 -18.44
N LYS A 416 35.34 23.07 -17.70
CA LYS A 416 35.37 23.07 -16.25
C LYS A 416 35.66 24.47 -15.71
N LYS A 417 36.66 25.16 -16.25
CA LYS A 417 36.97 26.56 -15.89
C LYS A 417 35.77 27.49 -16.09
N ALA A 418 35.11 27.43 -17.25
CA ALA A 418 33.94 28.26 -17.52
C ALA A 418 32.78 27.94 -16.55
N PHE A 419 32.57 26.65 -16.25
CA PHE A 419 31.60 26.22 -15.25
C PHE A 419 31.94 26.76 -13.85
N ASP A 420 33.18 26.61 -13.38
CA ASP A 420 33.61 27.05 -12.05
C ASP A 420 33.51 28.56 -11.87
N GLU A 421 33.88 29.34 -12.89
CA GLU A 421 33.70 30.79 -12.91
C GLU A 421 32.21 31.17 -12.76
N LYS A 422 31.33 30.45 -13.48
CA LYS A 422 29.87 30.69 -13.39
C LYS A 422 29.28 30.24 -12.06
N VAL A 423 29.76 29.15 -11.48
CA VAL A 423 29.37 28.68 -10.14
C VAL A 423 29.72 29.73 -9.11
N LYS A 424 30.94 30.28 -9.15
CA LYS A 424 31.37 31.33 -8.23
C LYS A 424 30.48 32.57 -8.33
N GLU A 425 30.17 33.02 -9.54
CA GLU A 425 29.23 34.13 -9.77
C GLU A 425 27.85 33.88 -9.15
N ILE A 426 27.30 32.66 -9.28
CA ILE A 426 25.97 32.30 -8.74
C ILE A 426 25.98 32.18 -7.21
N LEU A 427 27.06 31.66 -6.63
CA LEU A 427 27.13 31.44 -5.18
C LEU A 427 27.44 32.73 -4.40
N ASP A 428 28.21 33.65 -4.99
CA ASP A 428 28.56 34.96 -4.42
C ASP A 428 27.43 35.99 -4.58
N SER A 429 26.42 35.71 -5.42
CA SER A 429 25.14 36.44 -5.50
C SER A 429 24.10 35.96 -4.49
#